data_AF-A0A9W6TLY0-F1
#
_entry.id   AF-A0A9W6TLY0-F1
#
_cell.length_a   1.000
_cell.length_b   1.000
_cell.length_c   1.000
_cell.angle_alpha   90.00
_cell.angle_beta   90.00
_cell.angle_gamma   90.00
#
_symmetry.space_group_name_H-M   'P 1'
#
loop_
_entity.id
_entity.type
_entity.pdbx_description
1 polymer ?
#
loop_
_entity_poly.entity_id
_entity_poly.type
_entity_poly.pdbx_seq_one_letter_code
_entity_poly.pdbx_strand_id
1 'polypeptide(L)'
;MGVQEPKKRANVELARGINAISANSLAKNNGRVFAHSATSSKAKASKAPAQPAHSTKKWYPADYIPKPLPSAKTKRNSIKTAKLRKSITPGTVLILLSGRFRGKRVVFLKQLPSGTLLVTGPYKVNGVPLRRVNQAFVIATSTRVDLTDVQLPEIDDEYFTKDKPTKKGSKEDRFFAAQQAAVR
;
A
#
# COMPACT_ATOMS: atom_id res chain seq x y z
N MET A 1 34.88 15.39 23.11
CA MET A 1 35.03 14.73 21.80
C MET A 1 34.29 13.41 21.85
N GLY A 2 33.03 13.36 21.43
CA GLY A 2 32.22 12.13 21.47
C GLY A 2 32.69 11.16 20.40
N VAL A 3 33.12 9.97 20.80
CA VAL A 3 33.46 8.88 19.88
C VAL A 3 32.17 8.46 19.17
N GLN A 4 31.98 8.89 17.93
CA GLN A 4 30.92 8.35 17.07
C GLN A 4 31.25 6.88 16.81
N GLU A 5 30.42 5.96 17.30
CA GLU A 5 30.53 4.54 16.98
C GLU A 5 30.55 4.35 15.45
N PRO A 6 31.47 3.54 14.89
CA PRO A 6 31.47 3.27 13.47
C PRO A 6 30.17 2.57 13.07
N LYS A 7 29.43 3.19 12.16
CA LYS A 7 28.14 2.70 11.65
C LYS A 7 28.29 1.27 11.12
N LYS A 8 27.73 0.29 11.83
CA LYS A 8 27.75 -1.14 11.45
C LYS A 8 27.30 -1.31 10.00
N ARG A 9 28.07 -2.06 9.21
CA ARG A 9 27.78 -2.33 7.80
C ARG A 9 26.58 -3.30 7.70
N ALA A 10 25.52 -2.84 7.06
CA ALA A 10 24.39 -3.69 6.70
C ALA A 10 24.76 -4.60 5.52
N ASN A 11 24.20 -5.81 5.48
CA ASN A 11 24.37 -6.71 4.34
C ASN A 11 23.55 -6.21 3.16
N VAL A 12 24.09 -6.29 1.96
CA VAL A 12 23.38 -6.00 0.71
C VAL A 12 22.83 -7.31 0.17
N GLU A 13 21.60 -7.35 -0.33
CA GLU A 13 21.06 -8.54 -0.99
C GLU A 13 21.57 -8.61 -2.45
N LEU A 14 22.16 -9.74 -2.85
CA LEU A 14 22.51 -10.02 -4.26
C LEU A 14 21.24 -10.36 -5.06
N ALA A 15 20.42 -11.21 -4.45
CA ALA A 15 19.14 -11.65 -4.95
C ALA A 15 18.22 -11.85 -3.75
N ARG A 16 16.91 -11.96 -3.99
CA ARG A 16 15.92 -12.07 -2.91
C ARG A 16 16.24 -13.28 -2.01
N GLY A 17 16.59 -13.00 -0.76
CA GLY A 17 16.96 -14.03 0.23
C GLY A 17 18.41 -14.53 0.16
N ILE A 18 19.23 -13.99 -0.74
CA ILE A 18 20.65 -14.29 -0.87
C ILE A 18 21.45 -13.02 -0.60
N ASN A 19 22.20 -13.05 0.49
CA ASN A 19 23.05 -11.94 0.92
C ASN A 19 24.37 -11.89 0.14
N ALA A 20 24.88 -10.69 -0.13
CA ALA A 20 26.14 -10.43 -0.81
C ALA A 20 27.36 -10.81 0.03
N ILE A 21 27.27 -10.60 1.34
CA ILE A 21 28.37 -10.83 2.27
C ILE A 21 28.01 -12.06 3.12
N SER A 22 28.95 -12.98 3.28
CA SER A 22 28.77 -14.13 4.17
C SER A 22 28.62 -13.68 5.63
N ALA A 23 27.88 -14.46 6.43
CA ALA A 23 27.62 -14.12 7.84
C ALA A 23 28.92 -13.91 8.63
N ASN A 24 29.95 -14.73 8.37
CA ASN A 24 31.24 -14.64 9.05
C ASN A 24 32.01 -13.36 8.66
N SER A 25 32.04 -13.01 7.37
CA SER A 25 32.70 -11.77 6.90
C SER A 25 32.00 -10.52 7.47
N LEU A 26 30.66 -10.52 7.49
CA LEU A 26 29.89 -9.42 8.08
C LEU A 26 30.10 -9.33 9.60
N ALA A 27 30.20 -10.46 10.31
CA ALA A 27 30.48 -10.49 11.74
C ALA A 27 31.86 -9.92 12.06
N LYS A 28 32.88 -10.27 11.28
CA LYS A 28 34.25 -9.72 11.41
C LYS A 28 34.28 -8.21 11.20
N ASN A 29 33.70 -7.74 10.10
CA ASN A 29 33.64 -6.31 9.78
C ASN A 29 32.86 -5.49 10.81
N ASN A 30 31.80 -6.07 11.41
CA ASN A 30 30.99 -5.41 12.42
C ASN A 30 31.50 -5.65 13.86
N GLY A 31 32.68 -6.23 14.04
CA GLY A 31 33.28 -6.46 15.36
C GLY A 31 32.51 -7.45 16.25
N ARG A 32 31.61 -8.27 15.69
CA ARG A 32 30.77 -9.21 16.45
C ARG A 32 31.49 -10.50 16.84
N VAL A 33 32.72 -10.71 16.35
CA VAL A 33 33.52 -11.91 16.62
C VAL A 33 34.13 -11.90 18.03
N PHE A 34 34.29 -10.71 18.64
CA PHE A 34 34.83 -10.55 19.99
C PHE A 34 33.75 -10.21 21.05
N ALA A 35 32.48 -10.12 20.65
CA ALA A 35 31.36 -9.86 21.55
C ALA A 35 30.88 -11.17 22.22
N HIS A 36 31.80 -11.90 22.87
CA HIS A 36 31.41 -12.99 23.76
C HIS A 36 30.98 -12.38 25.09
N SER A 37 29.66 -12.35 25.29
CA SER A 37 28.97 -12.26 26.58
C SER A 37 29.60 -11.35 27.64
N ALA A 38 29.36 -10.04 27.54
CA ALA A 38 29.09 -9.30 28.78
C ALA A 38 27.75 -9.85 29.30
N THR A 39 27.82 -10.54 30.43
CA THR A 39 26.72 -11.08 31.23
C THR A 39 25.55 -10.11 31.32
N SER A 40 24.62 -10.17 30.36
CA SER A 40 23.32 -9.56 30.55
C SER A 40 22.55 -10.50 31.46
N SER A 41 22.68 -10.28 32.76
CA SER A 41 21.71 -10.70 33.77
C SER A 41 20.36 -10.09 33.40
N LYS A 42 19.69 -10.67 32.40
CA LYS A 42 18.28 -10.41 32.14
C LYS A 42 17.56 -11.01 33.34
N ALA A 43 17.30 -10.16 34.33
CA ALA A 43 16.30 -10.43 35.34
C ALA A 43 15.08 -11.02 34.63
N LYS A 44 14.76 -12.26 34.97
CA LYS A 44 13.63 -13.00 34.44
C LYS A 44 12.42 -12.18 34.87
N ALA A 45 11.88 -11.35 33.97
CA ALA A 45 10.72 -10.53 34.28
C ALA A 45 9.62 -11.47 34.81
N SER A 46 9.24 -11.28 36.08
CA SER A 46 8.19 -12.05 36.72
C SER A 46 6.93 -11.88 35.89
N LYS A 47 6.52 -12.96 35.23
CA LYS A 47 5.34 -12.99 34.37
C LYS A 47 4.13 -12.80 35.27
N ALA A 48 3.63 -11.56 35.38
CA ALA A 48 2.40 -11.28 36.11
C ALA A 48 1.27 -12.17 35.54
N PRO A 49 0.49 -12.86 36.38
CA PRO A 49 -0.61 -13.69 35.92
C PRO A 49 -1.61 -12.80 35.17
N ALA A 50 -2.05 -13.26 34.00
CA ALA A 50 -3.00 -12.52 33.17
C ALA A 50 -4.32 -12.37 33.95
N GLN A 51 -4.72 -11.13 34.24
CA GLN A 51 -6.00 -10.85 34.87
C GLN A 51 -7.13 -11.27 33.92
N PRO A 52 -8.14 -12.04 34.37
CA PRO A 52 -9.23 -12.47 33.52
C PRO A 52 -10.10 -11.28 33.14
N ALA A 53 -10.04 -10.86 31.86
CA ALA A 53 -10.91 -9.82 31.34
C ALA A 53 -12.35 -10.35 31.25
N HIS A 54 -13.22 -9.92 32.17
CA HIS A 54 -14.63 -10.27 32.13
C HIS A 54 -15.34 -9.45 31.03
N SER A 55 -15.92 -10.14 30.05
CA SER A 55 -16.62 -9.50 28.92
C SER A 55 -17.96 -8.94 29.38
N THR A 56 -18.20 -7.65 29.19
CA THR A 56 -19.45 -6.95 29.54
C THR A 56 -20.62 -7.24 28.58
N LYS A 57 -20.42 -8.11 27.57
CA LYS A 57 -21.47 -8.45 26.60
C LYS A 57 -22.48 -9.43 27.22
N LYS A 58 -23.76 -9.05 27.20
CA LYS A 58 -24.89 -9.87 27.67
C LYS A 58 -25.23 -11.06 26.75
N TRP A 59 -24.73 -11.06 25.52
CA TRP A 59 -24.99 -12.08 24.51
C TRP A 59 -23.72 -12.87 24.14
N TYR A 60 -23.84 -14.19 24.13
CA TYR A 60 -22.79 -15.12 23.70
C TYR A 60 -23.25 -15.90 22.46
N PRO A 61 -22.38 -16.13 21.47
CA PRO A 61 -22.68 -17.06 20.39
C PRO A 61 -22.78 -18.49 20.97
N ALA A 62 -23.74 -19.27 20.47
CA ALA A 62 -23.88 -20.68 20.85
C ALA A 62 -22.68 -21.52 20.37
N ASP A 63 -22.16 -21.20 19.19
CA ASP A 63 -21.02 -21.90 18.58
C ASP A 63 -19.70 -21.16 18.80
N TYR A 64 -18.62 -21.94 18.91
CA TYR A 64 -17.27 -21.41 18.94
C TYR A 64 -16.84 -20.90 17.55
N ILE A 65 -16.54 -19.60 17.45
CA ILE A 65 -15.99 -19.01 16.21
C ILE A 65 -14.45 -19.02 16.32
N PRO A 66 -13.75 -19.90 15.57
CA PRO A 66 -12.29 -19.98 15.65
C PRO A 66 -11.64 -18.70 15.13
N LYS A 67 -10.64 -18.20 15.88
CA LYS A 67 -9.84 -17.06 15.45
C LYS A 67 -8.87 -17.48 14.34
N PRO A 68 -8.73 -16.68 13.26
CA PRO A 68 -7.75 -16.98 12.22
C PRO A 68 -6.33 -16.94 12.80
N LEU A 69 -5.53 -17.95 12.47
CA LEU A 69 -4.15 -18.06 12.93
C LEU A 69 -3.26 -16.96 12.32
N PRO A 70 -2.29 -16.41 13.07
CA PRO A 70 -1.35 -15.43 12.53
C PRO A 70 -0.44 -16.10 11.49
N SER A 71 -0.60 -15.74 10.22
CA SER A 71 0.24 -16.24 9.12
C SER A 71 1.13 -15.14 8.56
N ALA A 72 2.41 -15.47 8.36
CA ALA A 72 3.34 -14.60 7.64
C ALA A 72 2.87 -14.28 6.20
N LYS A 73 2.01 -15.12 5.61
CA LYS A 73 1.39 -14.87 4.31
C LYS A 73 0.39 -13.71 4.38
N THR A 74 -0.37 -13.59 5.47
CA THR A 74 -1.33 -12.49 5.70
C THR A 74 -0.63 -11.14 5.74
N LYS A 75 0.51 -11.05 6.43
CA LYS A 75 1.32 -9.82 6.50
C LYS A 75 2.00 -9.46 5.17
N ARG A 76 2.37 -10.46 4.36
CA ARG A 76 2.87 -10.20 2.99
C ARG A 76 1.76 -9.67 2.09
N ASN A 77 0.56 -10.25 2.16
CA ASN A 77 -0.59 -9.85 1.35
C ASN A 77 -1.18 -8.49 1.79
N SER A 78 -0.82 -7.97 2.96
CA SER A 78 -1.24 -6.64 3.40
C SER A 78 -0.43 -5.49 2.79
N ILE A 79 0.76 -5.76 2.23
CA ILE A 79 1.55 -4.75 1.49
C ILE A 79 1.03 -4.72 0.05
N LYS A 80 0.10 -3.81 -0.23
CA LYS A 80 -0.74 -3.82 -1.44
C LYS A 80 -0.21 -2.97 -2.60
N THR A 81 0.96 -2.35 -2.49
CA THR A 81 1.48 -1.48 -3.56
C THR A 81 1.86 -2.33 -4.78
N ALA A 82 1.07 -2.21 -5.84
CA ALA A 82 1.26 -2.96 -7.07
C ALA A 82 2.57 -2.55 -7.76
N LYS A 83 3.32 -3.51 -8.30
CA LYS A 83 4.53 -3.23 -9.07
C LYS A 83 4.16 -2.63 -10.43
N LEU A 84 4.69 -1.44 -10.73
CA LEU A 84 4.50 -0.80 -12.02
C LEU A 84 5.17 -1.60 -13.16
N ARG A 85 4.51 -1.64 -14.32
CA ARG A 85 5.01 -2.27 -15.56
C ARG A 85 6.08 -1.34 -16.13
N LYS A 86 7.17 -1.90 -16.64
CA LYS A 86 8.30 -1.14 -17.22
C LYS A 86 7.88 -0.20 -18.36
N SER A 87 6.82 -0.54 -19.09
CA SER A 87 6.31 0.29 -20.20
C SER A 87 5.56 1.54 -19.74
N ILE A 88 5.17 1.63 -18.47
CA ILE A 88 4.44 2.76 -17.91
C ILE A 88 5.45 3.62 -17.17
N THR A 89 5.85 4.70 -17.82
CA THR A 89 6.72 5.74 -17.25
C THR A 89 5.93 7.04 -17.14
N PRO A 90 6.22 7.94 -16.17
CA PRO A 90 5.58 9.26 -16.12
C PRO A 90 5.59 9.91 -17.51
N GLY A 91 4.44 10.43 -17.95
CA GLY A 91 4.28 11.03 -19.28
C GLY A 91 3.92 10.06 -20.40
N THR A 92 3.94 8.75 -20.17
CA THR A 92 3.48 7.77 -21.17
C THR A 92 2.00 7.96 -21.48
N VAL A 93 1.67 7.93 -22.77
CA VAL A 93 0.28 7.95 -23.22
C VAL A 93 -0.32 6.54 -23.09
N LEU A 94 -1.48 6.50 -22.44
CA LEU A 94 -2.23 5.33 -22.06
C LEU A 94 -3.55 5.29 -22.82
N ILE A 95 -3.96 4.11 -23.27
CA ILE A 95 -5.31 3.87 -23.81
C ILE A 95 -6.13 3.17 -22.73
N LEU A 96 -7.23 3.81 -22.32
CA LEU A 96 -8.15 3.22 -21.34
C LEU A 96 -9.00 2.14 -22.00
N LEU A 97 -9.10 0.97 -21.38
CA LEU A 97 -9.89 -0.15 -21.91
C LEU A 97 -11.29 -0.22 -21.30
N SER A 98 -11.46 0.29 -20.08
CA SER A 98 -12.71 0.15 -19.32
C SER A 98 -13.22 1.48 -18.79
N GLY A 99 -14.49 1.48 -18.34
CA GLY A 99 -15.20 2.64 -17.83
C GLY A 99 -15.74 3.56 -18.93
N ARG A 100 -16.22 4.74 -18.51
CA ARG A 100 -16.85 5.73 -19.41
C ARG A 100 -15.89 6.27 -20.48
N PHE A 101 -14.60 6.31 -20.17
CA PHE A 101 -13.56 6.90 -21.04
C PHE A 101 -12.80 5.84 -21.85
N ARG A 102 -13.39 4.66 -22.09
CA ARG A 102 -12.79 3.61 -22.91
C ARG A 102 -12.40 4.12 -24.31
N GLY A 103 -11.26 3.67 -24.82
CA GLY A 103 -10.70 4.07 -26.11
C GLY A 103 -10.03 5.45 -26.13
N LYS A 104 -10.19 6.27 -25.07
CA LYS A 104 -9.53 7.58 -24.99
C LYS A 104 -8.04 7.43 -24.68
N ARG A 105 -7.25 8.34 -25.26
CA ARG A 105 -5.81 8.48 -25.00
C ARG A 105 -5.59 9.46 -23.86
N VAL A 106 -4.78 9.07 -22.89
CA VAL A 106 -4.69 9.75 -21.59
C VAL A 106 -3.25 9.73 -21.11
N VAL A 107 -2.79 10.74 -20.39
CA VAL A 107 -1.39 10.85 -19.95
C VAL A 107 -1.26 10.28 -18.53
N PHE A 108 -0.26 9.43 -18.32
CA PHE A 108 0.10 8.93 -16.99
C PHE A 108 0.91 9.98 -16.22
N LEU A 109 0.56 10.21 -14.96
CA LEU A 109 1.26 11.16 -14.09
C LEU A 109 2.14 10.44 -13.07
N LYS A 110 1.51 9.82 -12.07
CA LYS A 110 2.18 9.10 -10.98
C LYS A 110 1.40 7.86 -10.56
N GLN A 111 2.06 6.94 -9.88
CA GLN A 111 1.40 5.84 -9.19
C GLN A 111 0.99 6.30 -7.79
N LEU A 112 -0.25 5.99 -7.39
CA LEU A 112 -0.76 6.30 -6.05
C LEU A 112 -0.32 5.23 -5.03
N PRO A 113 -0.38 5.52 -3.72
CA PRO A 113 0.00 4.57 -2.66
C PRO A 113 -0.74 3.22 -2.74
N SER A 114 -2.02 3.25 -3.16
CA SER A 114 -2.83 2.05 -3.43
C SER A 114 -2.33 1.18 -4.58
N GLY A 115 -1.38 1.65 -5.38
CA GLY A 115 -0.87 0.97 -6.58
C GLY A 115 -1.65 1.28 -7.86
N THR A 116 -2.71 2.10 -7.78
CA THR A 116 -3.45 2.58 -8.97
C THR A 116 -2.74 3.74 -9.67
N LEU A 117 -3.03 3.92 -10.96
CA LEU A 117 -2.44 4.97 -11.77
C LEU A 117 -3.26 6.26 -11.65
N LEU A 118 -2.57 7.38 -11.37
CA LEU A 118 -3.13 8.71 -11.54
C LEU A 118 -2.94 9.14 -12.99
N VAL A 119 -4.04 9.44 -13.65
CA VAL A 119 -4.10 9.65 -15.09
C VAL A 119 -4.91 10.92 -15.36
N THR A 120 -4.48 11.72 -16.35
CA THR A 120 -5.20 12.91 -16.81
C THR A 120 -5.24 12.95 -18.33
N GLY A 121 -6.41 13.21 -18.92
CA GLY A 121 -6.51 13.43 -20.35
C GLY A 121 -6.88 14.88 -20.54
N PRO A 122 -5.92 15.76 -20.87
CA PRO A 122 -6.09 17.21 -20.83
C PRO A 122 -7.55 17.60 -21.12
N TYR A 123 -8.27 18.06 -20.09
CA TYR A 123 -9.75 17.99 -20.08
C TYR A 123 -10.38 18.71 -21.28
N LYS A 124 -9.75 19.80 -21.72
CA LYS A 124 -10.11 20.57 -22.91
C LYS A 124 -10.06 19.76 -24.21
N VAL A 125 -9.18 18.77 -24.31
CA VAL A 125 -8.96 17.97 -25.52
C VAL A 125 -9.81 16.70 -25.51
N ASN A 126 -9.76 15.94 -24.42
CA ASN A 126 -10.33 14.58 -24.39
C ASN A 126 -11.53 14.43 -23.44
N GLY A 127 -11.84 15.44 -22.63
CA GLY A 127 -12.91 15.39 -21.63
C GLY A 127 -12.66 14.43 -20.47
N VAL A 128 -11.43 13.94 -20.30
CA VAL A 128 -11.06 12.99 -19.24
C VAL A 128 -10.45 13.75 -18.06
N PRO A 129 -11.15 13.90 -16.93
CA PRO A 129 -10.59 14.61 -15.78
C PRO A 129 -9.45 13.80 -15.14
N LEU A 130 -8.83 14.37 -14.11
CA LEU A 130 -7.97 13.62 -13.20
C LEU A 130 -8.73 12.40 -12.66
N ARG A 131 -8.20 11.22 -12.93
CA ARG A 131 -8.88 9.96 -12.63
C ARG A 131 -7.89 8.88 -12.19
N ARG A 132 -8.35 8.04 -11.26
CA ARG A 132 -7.66 6.83 -10.85
C ARG A 132 -8.05 5.67 -11.75
N VAL A 133 -7.04 4.94 -12.23
CA VAL A 133 -7.23 3.79 -13.12
C VAL A 133 -6.36 2.63 -12.68
N ASN A 134 -6.90 1.42 -12.71
CA ASN A 134 -6.10 0.22 -12.49
C ASN A 134 -5.27 -0.09 -13.75
N GLN A 135 -3.99 -0.31 -13.53
CA GLN A 135 -3.01 -0.66 -14.54
C GLN A 135 -3.39 -1.84 -15.45
N ALA A 136 -4.18 -2.80 -14.96
CA ALA A 136 -4.65 -3.93 -15.75
C ALA A 136 -5.56 -3.52 -16.92
N PHE A 137 -6.26 -2.39 -16.81
CA PHE A 137 -7.22 -1.92 -17.81
C PHE A 137 -6.65 -0.84 -18.73
N VAL A 138 -5.34 -0.89 -18.96
CA VAL A 138 -4.62 0.11 -19.73
C VAL A 138 -3.62 -0.53 -20.69
N ILE A 139 -3.61 -0.02 -21.92
CA ILE A 139 -2.53 -0.27 -22.88
C ILE A 139 -1.56 0.91 -22.82
N ALA A 140 -0.31 0.64 -22.47
CA ALA A 140 0.77 1.61 -22.56
C ALA A 140 1.22 1.71 -24.01
N THR A 141 1.22 2.92 -24.56
CA THR A 141 1.74 3.18 -25.91
C THR A 141 3.22 3.54 -25.86
N SER A 142 3.87 3.59 -27.02
CA SER A 142 5.27 4.02 -27.14
C SER A 142 5.44 5.54 -27.01
N THR A 143 4.37 6.31 -27.24
CA THR A 143 4.38 7.77 -27.18
C THR A 143 4.53 8.25 -25.73
N ARG A 144 5.46 9.19 -25.52
CA ARG A 144 5.73 9.81 -24.23
C ARG A 144 5.70 11.32 -24.37
N VAL A 145 5.14 11.98 -23.38
CA VAL A 145 5.13 13.43 -23.21
C VAL A 145 6.07 13.76 -22.07
N ASP A 146 6.92 14.76 -22.23
CA ASP A 146 7.80 15.19 -21.14
C ASP A 146 7.02 15.95 -20.06
N LEU A 147 7.33 15.68 -18.78
CA LEU A 147 6.61 16.20 -17.62
C LEU A 147 7.55 16.83 -16.58
N THR A 148 8.81 17.13 -16.92
CA THR A 148 9.82 17.66 -15.98
C THR A 148 9.38 18.93 -15.25
N ASP A 149 8.66 19.82 -15.94
CA ASP A 149 8.32 21.14 -15.40
C ASP A 149 6.94 21.17 -14.72
N VAL A 150 6.25 20.02 -14.65
CA VAL A 150 4.89 19.94 -14.14
C VAL A 150 4.91 19.58 -12.66
N GLN A 151 4.57 20.56 -11.81
CA GLN A 151 4.36 20.31 -10.39
C GLN A 151 3.02 19.61 -10.15
N LEU A 152 3.09 18.38 -9.66
CA LEU A 152 1.91 17.61 -9.29
C LEU A 152 1.53 17.92 -7.83
N PRO A 153 0.29 18.32 -7.53
CA PRO A 153 -0.16 18.46 -6.15
C PRO A 153 -0.13 17.10 -5.43
N GLU A 154 -0.02 17.12 -4.09
CA GLU A 154 -0.10 15.96 -3.22
C GLU A 154 -1.53 15.38 -3.18
N ILE A 155 -1.94 14.80 -4.30
CA ILE A 155 -3.21 14.10 -4.42
C ILE A 155 -2.99 12.64 -4.01
N ASP A 156 -3.76 12.21 -3.02
CA ASP A 156 -3.79 10.85 -2.50
C ASP A 156 -5.08 10.11 -2.89
N ASP A 157 -5.13 8.83 -2.52
CA ASP A 157 -6.26 7.96 -2.81
C ASP A 157 -7.58 8.43 -2.18
N GLU A 158 -7.50 9.14 -1.06
CA GLU A 158 -8.65 9.67 -0.30
C GLU A 158 -9.43 10.72 -1.09
N TYR A 159 -8.74 11.56 -1.86
CA TYR A 159 -9.34 12.59 -2.70
C TYR A 159 -10.37 12.02 -3.70
N PHE A 160 -10.20 10.77 -4.11
CA PHE A 160 -11.06 10.11 -5.09
C PHE A 160 -12.06 9.14 -4.47
N THR A 161 -12.15 9.09 -3.14
CA THR A 161 -13.17 8.27 -2.48
C THR A 161 -14.54 8.88 -2.71
N LYS A 162 -15.52 8.05 -3.08
CA LYS A 162 -16.89 8.50 -3.23
C LYS A 162 -17.50 8.69 -1.86
N ASP A 163 -18.20 9.80 -1.66
CA ASP A 163 -19.04 9.99 -0.49
C ASP A 163 -20.05 8.86 -0.38
N LYS A 164 -19.97 8.10 0.71
CA LYS A 164 -20.96 7.07 1.00
C LYS A 164 -22.16 7.78 1.62
N PRO A 165 -23.37 7.64 1.07
CA PRO A 165 -24.55 8.24 1.69
C PRO A 165 -24.68 7.68 3.11
N THR A 166 -24.79 8.56 4.09
CA THR A 166 -24.97 8.17 5.48
C THR A 166 -26.25 7.35 5.60
N LYS A 167 -26.15 6.14 6.15
CA LYS A 167 -27.28 5.24 6.41
C LYS A 167 -28.18 5.78 7.55
N LYS A 168 -28.79 6.95 7.36
CA LYS A 168 -29.83 7.50 8.23
C LYS A 168 -31.14 7.51 7.43
N GLY A 169 -32.18 6.85 7.97
CA GLY A 169 -33.45 6.60 7.29
C GLY A 169 -33.88 5.12 7.34
N SER A 170 -35.19 4.87 7.23
CA SER A 170 -35.79 3.53 7.22
C SER A 170 -35.31 2.72 6.00
N LYS A 171 -35.67 1.42 5.92
CA LYS A 171 -35.30 0.62 4.75
C LYS A 171 -35.98 1.12 3.47
N GLU A 172 -37.20 1.67 3.57
CA GLU A 172 -37.95 2.18 2.43
C GLU A 172 -37.32 3.46 1.85
N ASP A 173 -36.93 4.42 2.70
CA ASP A 173 -36.31 5.69 2.24
C ASP A 173 -35.03 5.46 1.41
N ARG A 174 -34.29 4.41 1.76
CA ARG A 174 -33.05 4.03 1.07
C ARG A 174 -33.30 3.43 -0.31
N PHE A 175 -34.43 2.77 -0.51
CA PHE A 175 -34.78 2.14 -1.79
C PHE A 175 -35.04 3.21 -2.86
N PHE A 176 -35.84 4.23 -2.53
CA PHE A 176 -36.15 5.32 -3.46
C PHE A 176 -34.95 6.26 -3.72
N ALA A 177 -34.12 6.52 -2.71
CA ALA A 177 -32.90 7.31 -2.90
C ALA A 177 -31.88 6.63 -3.82
N ALA A 178 -31.75 5.29 -3.74
CA ALA A 178 -30.87 4.52 -4.62
C ALA A 178 -31.35 4.53 -6.08
N GLN A 179 -32.67 4.50 -6.31
CA GLN A 179 -33.26 4.54 -7.64
C GLN A 179 -33.07 5.90 -8.32
N GLN A 180 -33.21 7.01 -7.59
CA GLN A 180 -32.92 8.36 -8.12
C GLN A 180 -31.44 8.57 -8.44
N ALA A 181 -30.53 8.01 -7.66
CA ALA A 181 -29.09 8.14 -7.90
C ALA A 181 -28.59 7.31 -9.11
N ALA A 182 -29.31 6.27 -9.51
CA ALA A 182 -28.94 5.41 -10.64
C ALA A 182 -29.34 5.98 -12.02
N VAL A 183 -30.19 7.01 -12.04
CA VAL A 183 -30.73 7.65 -13.26
C VAL A 183 -29.91 8.87 -13.71
N ARG A 184 -28.92 9.30 -12.92
CA ARG A 184 -27.94 10.37 -13.26
C ARG A 184 -26.59 9.81 -13.66
#